data_AF-A0A1F3VLE6-F1
#
_entry.id   AF-A0A1F3VLE6-F1
#
_cell.length_a   1.000
_cell.length_b   1.000
_cell.length_c   1.000
_cell.angle_alpha   90.00
_cell.angle_beta   90.00
_cell.angle_gamma   90.00
#
_symmetry.space_group_name_H-M   'P 1'
#
loop_
_entity.id
_entity.type
_entity.pdbx_description
1 polymer ?
#
loop_
_entity_poly.entity_id
_entity_poly.type
_entity_poly.pdbx_seq_one_letter_code
_entity_poly.pdbx_strand_id
1 'polypeptide(L)'
;MIMFLILVGGCITRENKQNYSKIFNMGSLHGYMLTHPQYSLNIFVDAIYQYKPDIILTEVRPEYPGPIDGSIDGGIEQSIIYGIGELENIKIVPIDWFDDEYISLMNAEEEKKVTDQRVKEYIEPHFKEYFKKLQEESFEILNSEENNKLVRHEYALYEKFGYKASKIRNINICKNLIKALDDNQGKKILTIFGLDHKYYLDDCVKDQFIEVLELKSWYDKNRINPIKKEIIELSIKNLNHAKAILKQRIESNFYSGDYGQKIAKKIESFDKWINAIRSLK
;
A
#
# COMPACT_ATOMS: atom_id res chain seq x y z
N MET A 1 20.59 64.70 -23.39
CA MET A 1 20.51 63.47 -22.57
C MET A 1 19.28 63.57 -21.69
N ILE A 2 18.21 62.87 -22.03
CA ILE A 2 17.18 62.35 -21.10
C ILE A 2 16.50 61.23 -21.88
N MET A 3 16.65 60.03 -21.34
CA MET A 3 16.23 58.75 -21.87
C MET A 3 14.88 58.42 -21.20
N PHE A 4 13.81 58.33 -21.96
CA PHE A 4 12.51 57.91 -21.44
C PHE A 4 12.38 56.39 -21.58
N LEU A 5 12.46 55.71 -20.43
CA LEU A 5 12.32 54.27 -20.27
C LEU A 5 10.83 53.88 -20.44
N ILE A 6 10.59 52.89 -21.29
CA ILE A 6 9.31 52.21 -21.42
C ILE A 6 9.23 51.18 -20.28
N LEU A 7 8.28 51.33 -19.35
CA LEU A 7 7.93 50.31 -18.36
C LEU A 7 6.69 49.56 -18.83
N VAL A 8 6.91 48.41 -19.49
CA VAL A 8 5.87 47.40 -19.72
C VAL A 8 5.79 46.53 -18.47
N GLY A 9 5.03 46.99 -17.47
CA GLY A 9 4.73 46.24 -16.25
C GLY A 9 3.61 45.24 -16.46
N GLY A 10 3.83 44.22 -17.29
CA GLY A 10 2.95 43.07 -17.38
C GLY A 10 3.23 42.12 -16.23
N CYS A 11 2.54 42.27 -15.10
CA CYS A 11 2.46 41.22 -14.08
C CYS A 11 1.70 40.03 -14.68
N ILE A 12 2.42 39.15 -15.37
CA ILE A 12 1.94 37.79 -15.63
C ILE A 12 2.11 37.04 -14.31
N THR A 13 1.13 37.17 -13.40
CA THR A 13 0.92 36.13 -12.39
C THR A 13 0.34 34.93 -13.11
N ARG A 14 1.23 34.13 -13.72
CA ARG A 14 0.90 32.76 -14.09
C ARG A 14 0.76 32.06 -12.75
N GLU A 15 -0.46 32.03 -12.21
CA GLU A 15 -0.85 30.94 -11.32
C GLU A 15 -0.58 29.67 -12.12
N ASN A 16 0.61 29.09 -11.93
CA ASN A 16 0.84 27.69 -12.25
C ASN A 16 -0.11 26.94 -11.31
N LYS A 17 -1.38 26.81 -11.71
CA LYS A 17 -2.18 25.67 -11.31
C LYS A 17 -1.44 24.46 -11.85
N GLN A 18 -0.48 23.96 -11.06
CA GLN A 18 0.03 22.62 -11.22
C GLN A 18 -1.21 21.75 -11.38
N ASN A 19 -1.29 21.05 -12.51
CA ASN A 19 -2.27 19.98 -12.69
C ASN A 19 -1.87 18.88 -11.70
N TYR A 20 -2.23 19.07 -10.44
CA TYR A 20 -1.95 18.09 -9.41
C TYR A 20 -2.65 16.80 -9.78
N SER A 21 -1.90 15.71 -9.74
CA SER A 21 -2.42 14.38 -9.93
C SER A 21 -3.52 14.13 -8.90
N LYS A 22 -4.69 13.63 -9.35
CA LYS A 22 -5.71 13.14 -8.42
C LYS A 22 -5.26 11.79 -7.90
N ILE A 23 -5.26 11.63 -6.59
CA ILE A 23 -4.77 10.41 -5.94
C ILE A 23 -5.84 9.81 -5.02
N PHE A 24 -5.95 8.49 -5.05
CA PHE A 24 -6.64 7.73 -4.02
C PHE A 24 -5.63 6.81 -3.35
N ASN A 25 -5.54 6.88 -2.02
CA ASN A 25 -4.76 5.92 -1.25
C ASN A 25 -5.67 4.83 -0.73
N MET A 26 -5.54 3.62 -1.27
CA MET A 26 -6.31 2.44 -0.88
C MET A 26 -5.54 1.65 0.18
N GLY A 27 -6.16 1.47 1.33
CA GLY A 27 -5.71 0.58 2.39
C GLY A 27 -6.25 -0.84 2.17
N SER A 28 -5.35 -1.82 2.04
CA SER A 28 -5.65 -3.24 1.87
C SER A 28 -5.61 -4.01 3.20
N LEU A 29 -6.21 -5.20 3.20
CA LEU A 29 -6.12 -6.14 4.33
C LEU A 29 -5.11 -7.29 4.08
N HIS A 30 -4.25 -7.14 3.06
CA HIS A 30 -3.32 -8.18 2.62
C HIS A 30 -4.01 -9.56 2.46
N GLY A 31 -3.42 -10.62 3.02
CA GLY A 31 -3.98 -11.97 3.02
C GLY A 31 -5.31 -12.12 3.76
N TYR A 32 -5.74 -11.15 4.57
CA TYR A 32 -7.03 -11.22 5.27
C TYR A 32 -8.23 -11.07 4.31
N MET A 33 -8.02 -10.44 3.15
CA MET A 33 -9.02 -10.37 2.07
C MET A 33 -9.45 -11.74 1.52
N LEU A 34 -8.70 -12.81 1.83
CA LEU A 34 -9.06 -14.19 1.47
C LEU A 34 -10.32 -14.69 2.16
N THR A 35 -10.57 -14.20 3.37
CA THR A 35 -11.64 -14.68 4.24
C THR A 35 -12.57 -13.55 4.69
N HIS A 36 -12.23 -12.31 4.37
CA HIS A 36 -13.01 -11.15 4.81
C HIS A 36 -14.34 -11.05 4.04
N PRO A 37 -15.50 -11.04 4.72
CA PRO A 37 -16.80 -11.13 4.07
C PRO A 37 -17.18 -9.86 3.30
N GLN A 38 -16.68 -8.69 3.72
CA GLN A 38 -17.08 -7.38 3.20
C GLN A 38 -15.92 -6.59 2.56
N TYR A 39 -14.76 -7.22 2.42
CA TYR A 39 -13.58 -6.66 1.78
C TYR A 39 -12.73 -7.80 1.20
N SER A 40 -13.32 -8.50 0.24
CA SER A 40 -12.70 -9.63 -0.43
C SER A 40 -11.78 -9.19 -1.57
N LEU A 41 -11.02 -10.14 -2.12
CA LEU A 41 -10.25 -9.92 -3.34
C LEU A 41 -11.09 -9.45 -4.54
N ASN A 42 -12.36 -9.88 -4.64
CA ASN A 42 -13.25 -9.39 -5.70
C ASN A 42 -13.52 -7.90 -5.55
N ILE A 43 -13.80 -7.43 -4.34
CA ILE A 43 -14.02 -6.01 -4.03
C ILE A 43 -12.74 -5.21 -4.29
N PHE A 44 -11.59 -5.75 -3.89
CA PHE A 44 -10.29 -5.14 -4.13
C PHE A 44 -10.00 -4.92 -5.63
N VAL A 45 -10.20 -5.94 -6.48
CA VAL A 45 -9.99 -5.80 -7.93
C VAL A 45 -11.04 -4.89 -8.56
N ASP A 46 -12.30 -5.01 -8.16
CA ASP A 46 -13.37 -4.15 -8.63
C ASP A 46 -13.07 -2.67 -8.34
N ALA A 47 -12.59 -2.34 -7.14
CA ALA A 47 -12.20 -0.98 -6.78
C ALA A 47 -11.09 -0.43 -7.70
N ILE A 48 -10.08 -1.24 -8.05
CA ILE A 48 -9.03 -0.85 -9.01
C ILE A 48 -9.65 -0.55 -10.38
N TYR A 49 -10.57 -1.41 -10.84
CA TYR A 49 -11.25 -1.25 -12.12
C TYR A 49 -12.23 -0.09 -12.19
N GLN A 50 -12.94 0.23 -11.10
CA GLN A 50 -13.77 1.42 -11.01
C GLN A 50 -12.90 2.68 -10.99
N TYR A 51 -11.77 2.64 -10.29
CA TYR A 51 -10.85 3.77 -10.21
C TYR A 51 -10.16 4.06 -11.54
N LYS A 52 -9.77 3.05 -12.34
CA LYS A 52 -9.07 3.21 -13.62
C LYS A 52 -7.79 4.07 -13.49
N PRO A 53 -6.81 3.67 -12.67
CA PRO A 53 -5.57 4.42 -12.53
C PRO A 53 -4.74 4.38 -13.82
N ASP A 54 -3.97 5.44 -14.08
CA ASP A 54 -2.88 5.41 -15.05
C ASP A 54 -1.63 4.75 -14.47
N ILE A 55 -1.49 4.83 -13.15
CA ILE A 55 -0.35 4.36 -12.38
C ILE A 55 -0.80 3.86 -11.01
N ILE A 56 -0.23 2.73 -10.59
CA ILE A 56 -0.43 2.16 -9.25
C ILE A 56 0.90 2.21 -8.50
N LEU A 57 0.90 2.86 -7.34
CA LEU A 57 2.03 2.87 -6.41
C LEU A 57 1.83 1.77 -5.37
N THR A 58 2.82 0.91 -5.14
CA THR A 58 2.65 -0.31 -4.35
C THR A 58 3.55 -0.39 -3.12
N GLU A 59 3.09 -1.13 -2.12
CA GLU A 59 3.89 -1.58 -0.96
C GLU A 59 4.86 -2.71 -1.38
N VAL A 60 5.75 -2.37 -2.30
CA VAL A 60 6.89 -3.18 -2.73
C VAL A 60 8.11 -2.28 -2.75
N ARG A 61 9.27 -2.83 -2.41
CA ARG A 61 10.52 -2.10 -2.36
C ARG A 61 11.05 -1.77 -3.77
N PRO A 62 11.53 -0.55 -4.04
CA PRO A 62 12.08 -0.17 -5.34
C PRO A 62 13.23 -1.04 -5.85
N GLU A 63 14.01 -1.63 -4.94
CA GLU A 63 15.14 -2.51 -5.27
C GLU A 63 14.67 -3.85 -5.87
N TYR A 64 13.41 -4.22 -5.64
CA TYR A 64 12.81 -5.48 -6.08
C TYR A 64 11.45 -5.23 -6.76
N PRO A 65 11.43 -4.53 -7.90
CA PRO A 65 10.23 -3.92 -8.48
C PRO A 65 9.35 -4.90 -9.29
N GLY A 66 9.72 -6.17 -9.36
CA GLY A 66 9.13 -7.12 -10.30
C GLY A 66 7.85 -7.79 -9.78
N PRO A 67 7.06 -8.41 -10.67
CA PRO A 67 5.88 -9.20 -10.29
C PRO A 67 6.22 -10.37 -9.34
N ILE A 68 7.40 -10.94 -9.51
CA ILE A 68 7.92 -12.03 -8.68
C ILE A 68 8.21 -11.49 -7.28
N ASP A 69 9.04 -10.45 -7.19
CA ASP A 69 9.44 -9.90 -5.91
C ASP A 69 8.26 -9.25 -5.18
N GLY A 70 7.35 -8.60 -5.90
CA GLY A 70 6.09 -8.12 -5.33
C GLY A 70 5.25 -9.24 -4.74
N SER A 71 5.18 -10.40 -5.42
CA SER A 71 4.53 -11.60 -4.87
C SER A 71 5.28 -12.18 -3.67
N ILE A 72 6.60 -12.03 -3.62
CA ILE A 72 7.43 -12.45 -2.48
C ILE A 72 7.25 -11.50 -1.31
N ASP A 73 7.21 -10.19 -1.50
CA ASP A 73 7.17 -9.20 -0.42
C ASP A 73 5.72 -8.99 0.03
N GLY A 74 4.83 -8.54 -0.86
CA GLY A 74 3.42 -8.22 -0.56
C GLY A 74 2.40 -9.34 -0.84
N GLY A 75 2.83 -10.51 -1.31
CA GLY A 75 1.97 -11.70 -1.36
C GLY A 75 0.88 -11.66 -2.44
N ILE A 76 -0.29 -12.21 -2.11
CA ILE A 76 -1.39 -12.43 -3.06
C ILE A 76 -1.89 -11.15 -3.74
N GLU A 77 -2.04 -10.06 -3.00
CA GLU A 77 -2.57 -8.81 -3.54
C GLU A 77 -1.61 -8.21 -4.59
N GLN A 78 -0.30 -8.27 -4.35
CA GLN A 78 0.68 -7.74 -5.29
C GLN A 78 0.73 -8.60 -6.54
N SER A 79 0.59 -9.92 -6.42
CA SER A 79 0.49 -10.79 -7.61
C SER A 79 -0.66 -10.39 -8.54
N ILE A 80 -1.79 -9.95 -7.96
CA ILE A 80 -2.97 -9.45 -8.66
C ILE A 80 -2.71 -8.06 -9.25
N ILE A 81 -2.14 -7.14 -8.47
CA ILE A 81 -1.80 -5.79 -8.94
C ILE A 81 -0.87 -5.85 -10.17
N TYR A 82 0.17 -6.68 -10.14
CA TYR A 82 1.06 -6.83 -11.28
C TYR A 82 0.37 -7.50 -12.48
N GLY A 83 -0.52 -8.47 -12.24
CA GLY A 83 -1.34 -9.06 -13.32
C GLY A 83 -2.26 -8.04 -13.98
N ILE A 84 -2.89 -7.15 -13.20
CA ILE A 84 -3.67 -6.02 -13.70
C ILE A 84 -2.77 -5.04 -14.48
N GLY A 85 -1.60 -4.71 -13.93
CA GLY A 85 -0.62 -3.82 -14.55
C GLY A 85 -0.21 -4.28 -15.94
N GLU A 86 0.12 -5.57 -16.07
CA GLU A 86 0.48 -6.19 -17.35
C GLU A 86 -0.69 -6.21 -18.34
N LEU A 87 -1.88 -6.62 -17.91
CA LEU A 87 -3.02 -6.76 -18.81
C LEU A 87 -3.60 -5.43 -19.29
N GLU A 88 -3.73 -4.46 -18.39
CA GLU A 88 -4.36 -3.17 -18.66
C GLU A 88 -3.35 -2.09 -19.08
N ASN A 89 -2.06 -2.44 -19.19
CA ASN A 89 -0.96 -1.51 -19.48
C ASN A 89 -0.90 -0.34 -18.47
N ILE A 90 -1.10 -0.66 -17.18
CA ILE A 90 -1.02 0.29 -16.08
C ILE A 90 0.40 0.25 -15.52
N LYS A 91 1.03 1.42 -15.38
CA LYS A 91 2.38 1.51 -14.81
C LYS A 91 2.34 1.15 -13.33
N ILE A 92 3.13 0.17 -12.91
CA ILE A 92 3.32 -0.17 -11.49
C ILE A 92 4.62 0.47 -11.00
N VAL A 93 4.57 1.18 -9.88
CA VAL A 93 5.74 1.81 -9.27
C VAL A 93 5.85 1.42 -7.80
N PRO A 94 6.84 0.61 -7.41
CA PRO A 94 7.11 0.32 -6.00
C PRO A 94 7.56 1.59 -5.26
N ILE A 95 7.02 1.82 -4.06
CA ILE A 95 7.40 2.98 -3.23
C ILE A 95 7.64 2.63 -1.75
N ASP A 96 7.64 1.35 -1.37
CA ASP A 96 7.91 0.92 0.00
C ASP A 96 9.38 1.13 0.41
N TRP A 97 9.67 1.00 1.69
CA TRP A 97 11.03 1.05 2.21
C TRP A 97 11.17 0.26 3.52
N PHE A 98 12.19 -0.59 3.57
CA PHE A 98 12.76 -1.13 4.80
C PHE A 98 14.13 -1.74 4.50
N ASP A 99 15.05 -1.60 5.45
CA ASP A 99 16.39 -2.19 5.42
C ASP A 99 16.66 -3.02 6.69
N ASP A 100 17.87 -3.57 6.80
CA ASP A 100 18.26 -4.43 7.91
C ASP A 100 18.29 -3.67 9.27
N GLU A 101 18.62 -2.37 9.26
CA GLU A 101 18.60 -1.53 10.45
C GLU A 101 17.16 -1.33 10.94
N TYR A 102 16.24 -1.00 10.03
CA TYR A 102 14.82 -0.93 10.32
C TYR A 102 14.28 -2.26 10.85
N ILE A 103 14.63 -3.39 10.23
CA ILE A 103 14.18 -4.72 10.68
C ILE A 103 14.67 -4.99 12.11
N SER A 104 15.93 -4.65 12.40
CA SER A 104 16.51 -4.82 13.73
C SER A 104 15.79 -3.95 14.78
N LEU A 105 15.52 -2.69 14.45
CA LEU A 105 14.77 -1.77 15.30
C LEU A 105 13.35 -2.28 15.55
N MET A 106 12.65 -2.70 14.50
CA MET A 106 11.28 -3.21 14.59
C MET A 106 11.21 -4.46 15.47
N ASN A 107 12.14 -5.41 15.34
CA ASN A 107 12.20 -6.59 16.21
C ASN A 107 12.45 -6.20 17.68
N ALA A 108 13.38 -5.28 17.95
CA ALA A 108 13.66 -4.80 19.31
C ALA A 108 12.45 -4.07 19.92
N GLU A 109 11.72 -3.30 19.12
CA GLU A 109 10.48 -2.65 19.54
C GLU A 109 9.37 -3.66 19.85
N GLU A 110 9.19 -4.69 19.04
CA GLU A 110 8.23 -5.77 19.30
C GLU A 110 8.55 -6.51 20.61
N GLU A 111 9.80 -6.87 20.85
CA GLU A 111 10.23 -7.49 22.12
C GLU A 111 9.93 -6.59 23.32
N LYS A 112 10.19 -5.29 23.19
CA LYS A 112 9.87 -4.30 24.23
C LYS A 112 8.37 -4.19 24.48
N LYS A 113 7.51 -4.22 23.44
CA LYS A 113 6.05 -4.09 23.58
C LYS A 113 5.46 -5.18 24.48
N VAL A 114 6.00 -6.39 24.47
CA VAL A 114 5.50 -7.53 25.28
C VAL A 114 5.47 -7.22 26.78
N THR A 115 6.45 -6.45 27.26
CA THR A 115 6.62 -6.16 28.69
C THR A 115 6.24 -4.73 29.08
N ASP A 116 6.01 -3.83 28.11
CA ASP A 116 5.67 -2.44 28.37
C ASP A 116 4.21 -2.30 28.82
N GLN A 117 4.02 -1.98 30.10
CA GLN A 117 2.70 -1.82 30.70
C GLN A 117 1.87 -0.72 30.03
N ARG A 118 2.52 0.30 29.45
CA ARG A 118 1.83 1.40 28.74
C ARG A 118 1.18 0.92 27.45
N VAL A 119 1.77 -0.07 26.79
CA VAL A 119 1.16 -0.72 25.61
C VAL A 119 -0.13 -1.40 26.01
N LYS A 120 -0.12 -2.17 27.10
CA LYS A 120 -1.31 -2.89 27.62
C LYS A 120 -2.42 -1.94 28.04
N GLU A 121 -2.07 -0.84 28.70
CA GLU A 121 -3.04 0.10 29.24
C GLU A 121 -3.60 1.06 28.19
N TYR A 122 -2.76 1.52 27.26
CA TYR A 122 -3.13 2.61 26.36
C TYR A 122 -3.20 2.21 24.89
N ILE A 123 -2.52 1.16 24.43
CA ILE A 123 -2.51 0.81 23.00
C ILE A 123 -3.41 -0.40 22.73
N GLU A 124 -3.28 -1.48 23.49
CA GLU A 124 -4.07 -2.70 23.28
C GLU A 124 -5.59 -2.48 23.24
N PRO A 125 -6.21 -1.59 24.04
CA PRO A 125 -7.65 -1.31 23.92
C PRO A 125 -8.02 -0.71 22.56
N HIS A 126 -7.20 0.21 22.05
CA HIS A 126 -7.41 0.82 20.74
C HIS A 126 -7.15 -0.17 19.61
N PHE A 127 -6.09 -0.97 19.72
CA PHE A 127 -5.80 -2.04 18.76
C PHE A 127 -6.93 -3.07 18.72
N LYS A 128 -7.55 -3.41 19.86
CA LYS A 128 -8.74 -4.29 19.88
C LYS A 128 -9.94 -3.68 19.15
N GLU A 129 -10.18 -2.38 19.31
CA GLU A 129 -11.22 -1.67 18.57
C GLU A 129 -10.92 -1.68 17.05
N TYR A 130 -9.68 -1.34 16.69
CA TYR A 130 -9.23 -1.35 15.31
C TYR A 130 -9.32 -2.75 14.69
N PHE A 131 -8.85 -3.77 15.40
CA PHE A 131 -8.92 -5.15 14.95
C PHE A 131 -10.36 -5.63 14.82
N LYS A 132 -11.27 -5.24 15.71
CA LYS A 132 -12.69 -5.53 15.55
C LYS A 132 -13.24 -4.92 14.24
N LYS A 133 -12.91 -3.66 13.96
CA LYS A 133 -13.28 -3.01 12.68
C LYS A 133 -12.70 -3.76 11.48
N LEU A 134 -11.43 -4.16 11.53
CA LEU A 134 -10.78 -4.96 10.49
C LEU A 134 -11.50 -6.29 10.19
N GLN A 135 -12.25 -6.85 11.14
CA GLN A 135 -12.97 -8.12 10.99
C GLN A 135 -14.42 -7.95 10.51
N GLU A 136 -15.05 -6.83 10.87
CA GLU A 136 -16.50 -6.66 10.79
C GLU A 136 -16.94 -5.61 9.76
N GLU A 137 -16.06 -4.68 9.37
CA GLU A 137 -16.45 -3.49 8.61
C GLU A 137 -16.26 -3.64 7.10
N SER A 138 -17.01 -2.86 6.32
CA SER A 138 -16.93 -2.91 4.86
C SER A 138 -15.68 -2.24 4.32
N PHE A 139 -15.34 -2.56 3.06
CA PHE A 139 -14.29 -1.86 2.31
C PHE A 139 -14.39 -0.33 2.44
N GLU A 140 -15.61 0.21 2.36
CA GLU A 140 -15.84 1.66 2.42
C GLU A 140 -15.56 2.27 3.78
N ILE A 141 -15.97 1.58 4.86
CA ILE A 141 -15.72 2.04 6.23
C ILE A 141 -14.23 1.97 6.54
N LEU A 142 -13.57 0.87 6.16
CA LEU A 142 -12.14 0.68 6.38
C LEU A 142 -11.29 1.72 5.62
N ASN A 143 -11.72 2.11 4.42
CA ASN A 143 -11.03 3.14 3.62
C ASN A 143 -11.52 4.59 3.89
N SER A 144 -12.26 4.82 4.97
CA SER A 144 -12.79 6.15 5.32
C SER A 144 -11.80 6.99 6.15
N GLU A 145 -12.01 8.31 6.16
CA GLU A 145 -11.29 9.23 7.06
C GLU A 145 -11.55 8.92 8.54
N GLU A 146 -12.68 8.31 8.90
CA GLU A 146 -12.95 7.90 10.28
C GLU A 146 -12.00 6.78 10.71
N ASN A 147 -11.81 5.76 9.88
CA ASN A 147 -10.85 4.70 10.16
C ASN A 147 -9.41 5.23 10.17
N ASN A 148 -9.05 6.15 9.26
CA ASN A 148 -7.75 6.82 9.31
C ASN A 148 -7.48 7.51 10.64
N LYS A 149 -8.48 8.17 11.25
CA LYS A 149 -8.32 8.83 12.56
C LYS A 149 -8.02 7.82 13.66
N LEU A 150 -8.66 6.65 13.64
CA LEU A 150 -8.41 5.57 14.60
C LEU A 150 -6.97 5.07 14.47
N VAL A 151 -6.54 4.70 13.25
CA VAL A 151 -5.19 4.21 12.97
C VAL A 151 -4.14 5.28 13.32
N ARG A 152 -4.37 6.54 12.93
CA ARG A 152 -3.51 7.69 13.29
C ARG A 152 -3.34 7.83 14.80
N HIS A 153 -4.42 7.66 15.56
CA HIS A 153 -4.37 7.75 17.02
C HIS A 153 -3.54 6.63 17.64
N GLU A 154 -3.72 5.39 17.17
CA GLU A 154 -2.93 4.24 17.62
C GLU A 154 -1.42 4.46 17.39
N TYR A 155 -1.03 4.85 16.17
CA TYR A 155 0.36 5.09 15.84
C TYR A 155 0.95 6.31 16.57
N ALA A 156 0.14 7.33 16.87
CA ALA A 156 0.56 8.44 17.72
C ALA A 156 0.86 7.99 19.17
N LEU A 157 0.13 7.00 19.69
CA LEU A 157 0.41 6.41 21.01
C LEU A 157 1.72 5.60 20.99
N TYR A 158 1.94 4.81 19.95
CA TYR A 158 3.23 4.13 19.74
C TYR A 158 4.39 5.14 19.73
N GLU A 159 4.28 6.22 18.95
CA GLU A 159 5.32 7.25 18.93
C GLU A 159 5.54 7.89 20.30
N LYS A 160 4.44 8.26 20.99
CA LYS A 160 4.48 8.85 22.34
C LYS A 160 5.23 7.98 23.35
N PHE A 161 5.15 6.65 23.23
CA PHE A 161 5.84 5.72 24.13
C PHE A 161 7.24 5.30 23.66
N GLY A 162 7.71 5.92 22.58
CA GLY A 162 9.07 5.79 22.06
C GLY A 162 9.25 4.67 21.04
N TYR A 163 8.18 4.20 20.41
CA TYR A 163 8.23 3.26 19.28
C TYR A 163 8.25 4.05 17.98
N LYS A 164 9.34 3.94 17.23
CA LYS A 164 9.66 4.79 16.08
C LYS A 164 9.74 4.03 14.78
N ALA A 165 9.81 2.69 14.79
CA ALA A 165 9.99 1.90 13.58
C ALA A 165 8.98 2.28 12.50
N SER A 166 7.67 2.17 12.79
CA SER A 166 6.61 2.52 11.82
C SER A 166 6.74 3.93 11.26
N LYS A 167 7.04 4.92 12.12
CA LYS A 167 7.27 6.32 11.68
C LYS A 167 8.43 6.44 10.70
N ILE A 168 9.53 5.75 10.95
CA ILE A 168 10.71 5.78 10.07
C ILE A 168 10.36 5.21 8.69
N ARG A 169 9.69 4.06 8.64
CA ARG A 169 9.21 3.46 7.38
C ARG A 169 8.27 4.40 6.63
N ASN A 170 7.27 4.95 7.34
CA ASN A 170 6.31 5.91 6.80
C ASN A 170 6.97 7.15 6.20
N ILE A 171 7.97 7.75 6.87
CA ILE A 171 8.72 8.90 6.34
C ILE A 171 9.39 8.56 5.01
N ASN A 172 10.01 7.38 4.89
CA ASN A 172 10.68 6.99 3.65
C ASN A 172 9.68 6.62 2.54
N ILE A 173 8.57 5.97 2.87
CA ILE A 173 7.44 5.77 1.94
C ILE A 173 6.96 7.13 1.41
N CYS A 174 6.78 8.13 2.28
CA CYS A 174 6.33 9.47 1.86
C CYS A 174 7.34 10.15 0.92
N LYS A 175 8.65 10.06 1.18
CA LYS A 175 9.67 10.57 0.24
C LYS A 175 9.54 9.92 -1.14
N ASN A 176 9.38 8.60 -1.17
CA ASN A 176 9.21 7.85 -2.43
C ASN A 176 7.89 8.22 -3.13
N LEU A 177 6.81 8.39 -2.36
CA LEU A 177 5.53 8.85 -2.86
C LEU A 177 5.66 10.22 -3.53
N ILE A 178 6.22 11.23 -2.85
CA ILE A 178 6.36 12.58 -3.41
C ILE A 178 7.18 12.53 -4.70
N LYS A 179 8.30 11.80 -4.71
CA LYS A 179 9.08 11.59 -5.91
C LYS A 179 8.24 10.97 -7.05
N ALA A 180 7.45 9.94 -6.75
CA ALA A 180 6.59 9.31 -7.74
C ALA A 180 5.48 10.25 -8.25
N LEU A 181 4.94 11.12 -7.40
CA LEU A 181 3.97 12.14 -7.81
C LEU A 181 4.60 13.16 -8.78
N ASP A 182 5.82 13.61 -8.48
CA ASP A 182 6.57 14.54 -9.34
C ASP A 182 6.91 13.93 -10.70
N ASP A 183 7.34 12.66 -10.72
CA ASP A 183 7.67 11.93 -11.94
C ASP A 183 6.44 11.59 -12.80
N ASN A 184 5.21 11.76 -12.27
CA ASN A 184 3.96 11.35 -12.92
C ASN A 184 2.85 12.42 -12.79
N GLN A 185 3.21 13.71 -12.97
CA GLN A 185 2.25 14.82 -12.93
C GLN A 185 1.11 14.66 -13.96
N GLY A 186 -0.11 15.05 -13.55
CA GLY A 186 -1.31 14.99 -14.38
C GLY A 186 -1.89 13.60 -14.60
N LYS A 187 -1.36 12.57 -13.93
CA LYS A 187 -1.87 11.19 -13.97
C LYS A 187 -2.91 10.94 -12.88
N LYS A 188 -3.78 9.96 -13.10
CA LYS A 188 -4.66 9.42 -12.07
C LYS A 188 -3.93 8.32 -11.30
N ILE A 189 -3.66 8.57 -10.03
CA ILE A 189 -2.73 7.77 -9.22
C ILE A 189 -3.50 6.98 -8.17
N LEU A 190 -3.31 5.67 -8.15
CA LEU A 190 -3.79 4.82 -7.07
C LEU A 190 -2.59 4.39 -6.23
N THR A 191 -2.63 4.54 -4.92
CA THR A 191 -1.67 3.86 -4.04
C THR A 191 -2.35 2.69 -3.36
N ILE A 192 -1.63 1.59 -3.20
CA ILE A 192 -2.13 0.38 -2.54
C ILE A 192 -1.11 -0.07 -1.51
N PHE A 193 -1.49 0.07 -0.25
CA PHE A 193 -0.70 -0.27 0.93
C PHE A 193 -1.60 -0.94 1.96
N GLY A 194 -1.02 -1.63 2.93
CA GLY A 194 -1.73 -2.07 4.13
C GLY A 194 -2.46 -0.92 4.80
N LEU A 195 -3.64 -1.21 5.35
CA LEU A 195 -4.54 -0.21 5.95
C LEU A 195 -3.84 0.69 6.98
N ASP A 196 -2.87 0.13 7.69
CA ASP A 196 -2.02 0.81 8.68
C ASP A 196 -1.23 2.01 8.12
N HIS A 197 -0.91 2.00 6.82
CA HIS A 197 -0.14 3.06 6.17
C HIS A 197 -1.02 4.15 5.55
N LYS A 198 -2.31 3.87 5.34
CA LYS A 198 -3.21 4.73 4.56
C LYS A 198 -3.31 6.15 5.12
N TYR A 199 -3.50 6.30 6.44
CA TYR A 199 -3.61 7.62 7.07
C TYR A 199 -2.35 8.48 6.80
N TYR A 200 -1.18 7.86 6.80
CA TYR A 200 0.09 8.55 6.61
C TYR A 200 0.29 8.97 5.15
N LEU A 201 -0.12 8.12 4.20
CA LEU A 201 -0.14 8.46 2.78
C LEU A 201 -1.09 9.63 2.51
N ASP A 202 -2.27 9.63 3.13
CA ASP A 202 -3.23 10.74 3.02
C ASP A 202 -2.65 12.05 3.56
N ASP A 203 -2.02 12.00 4.74
CA ASP A 203 -1.40 13.18 5.36
C ASP A 203 -0.21 13.70 4.53
N CYS A 204 0.67 12.82 4.07
CA CYS A 204 1.82 13.16 3.22
C CYS A 204 1.43 13.90 1.94
N VAL A 205 0.36 13.45 1.28
CA VAL A 205 -0.16 14.07 0.05
C VAL A 205 -0.82 15.43 0.34
N LYS A 206 -1.62 15.50 1.41
CA LYS A 206 -2.30 16.75 1.82
C LYS A 206 -1.29 17.84 2.16
N ASP A 207 -0.15 17.50 2.76
CA ASP A 207 0.95 18.43 3.06
C ASP A 207 1.58 19.05 1.79
N GLN A 208 1.42 18.41 0.63
CA GLN A 208 1.83 18.95 -0.67
C GLN A 208 0.70 19.69 -1.41
N PHE A 209 -0.43 19.95 -0.75
CA PHE A 209 -1.62 20.57 -1.35
C PHE A 209 -2.22 19.76 -2.52
N ILE A 210 -2.00 18.45 -2.55
CA ILE A 210 -2.55 17.54 -3.55
C ILE A 210 -3.91 17.02 -3.05
N GLU A 211 -4.89 16.94 -3.96
CA GLU A 211 -6.24 16.45 -3.67
C GLU A 211 -6.22 14.92 -3.47
N VAL A 212 -6.46 14.48 -2.23
CA VAL A 212 -6.80 13.09 -1.92
C VAL A 212 -8.30 12.89 -2.17
N LEU A 213 -8.64 11.98 -3.08
CA LEU A 213 -10.03 11.65 -3.39
C LEU A 213 -10.65 10.82 -2.27
N GLU A 214 -11.87 11.14 -1.88
CA GLU A 214 -12.67 10.31 -0.98
C GLU A 214 -13.28 9.13 -1.75
N LEU A 215 -13.27 7.92 -1.18
CA LEU A 215 -13.80 6.72 -1.84
C LEU A 215 -15.23 6.91 -2.38
N LYS A 216 -16.11 7.49 -1.56
CA LYS A 216 -17.52 7.76 -1.90
C LYS A 216 -17.72 8.69 -3.11
N SER A 217 -16.68 9.39 -3.55
CA SER A 217 -16.76 10.30 -4.71
C SER A 217 -16.69 9.57 -6.05
N TRP A 218 -16.29 8.30 -6.06
CA TRP A 218 -16.07 7.56 -7.31
C TRP A 218 -16.43 6.07 -7.26
N TYR A 219 -16.42 5.42 -6.09
CA TYR A 219 -16.71 4.00 -5.95
C TYR A 219 -18.21 3.74 -5.78
N ASP A 220 -18.75 2.82 -6.59
CA ASP A 220 -20.13 2.34 -6.50
C ASP A 220 -20.14 0.85 -6.13
N LYS A 221 -20.49 0.53 -4.89
CA LYS A 221 -20.56 -0.85 -4.39
C LYS A 221 -21.57 -1.74 -5.12
N ASN A 222 -22.52 -1.15 -5.86
CA ASN A 222 -23.51 -1.92 -6.63
C ASN A 222 -23.03 -2.22 -8.05
N ARG A 223 -21.95 -1.57 -8.48
CA ARG A 223 -21.28 -1.88 -9.73
C ARG A 223 -20.24 -2.96 -9.47
N ILE A 224 -20.34 -4.06 -10.21
CA ILE A 224 -19.39 -5.17 -10.13
C ILE A 224 -18.76 -5.33 -11.51
N ASN A 225 -17.45 -5.12 -11.59
CA ASN A 225 -16.65 -5.44 -12.76
C ASN A 225 -16.07 -6.85 -12.56
N PRO A 226 -16.47 -7.85 -13.38
CA PRO A 226 -15.97 -9.20 -13.24
C PRO A 226 -14.47 -9.25 -13.50
N ILE A 227 -13.77 -10.12 -12.79
CA ILE A 227 -12.32 -10.26 -12.93
C ILE A 227 -12.03 -10.98 -14.26
N LYS A 228 -11.20 -10.36 -15.11
CA LYS A 228 -10.77 -10.97 -16.37
C LYS A 228 -9.98 -12.24 -16.09
N LYS A 229 -10.25 -13.31 -16.85
CA LYS A 229 -9.57 -14.62 -16.72
C LYS A 229 -8.06 -14.49 -16.87
N GLU A 230 -7.61 -13.59 -17.73
CA GLU A 230 -6.22 -13.29 -17.99
C GLU A 230 -5.50 -12.76 -16.74
N ILE A 231 -6.18 -11.96 -15.89
CA ILE A 231 -5.60 -11.55 -14.60
C ILE A 231 -5.41 -12.74 -13.68
N ILE A 232 -6.40 -13.63 -13.61
CA ILE A 232 -6.33 -14.85 -12.80
C ILE A 232 -5.11 -15.67 -13.26
N GLU A 233 -4.94 -15.86 -14.57
CA GLU A 233 -3.83 -16.60 -15.16
C GLU A 233 -2.46 -15.94 -14.90
N LEU A 234 -2.34 -14.62 -15.10
CA LEU A 234 -1.12 -13.86 -14.84
C LEU A 234 -0.74 -13.87 -13.36
N SER A 235 -1.72 -13.69 -12.47
CA SER A 235 -1.49 -13.72 -11.01
C SER A 235 -1.00 -15.10 -10.56
N ILE A 236 -1.63 -16.17 -11.05
CA ILE A 236 -1.19 -17.56 -10.77
C ILE A 236 0.22 -17.82 -11.31
N LYS A 237 0.52 -17.35 -12.52
CA LYS A 237 1.87 -17.45 -13.12
C LYS A 237 2.91 -16.77 -12.22
N ASN A 238 2.63 -15.55 -11.77
CA ASN A 238 3.52 -14.78 -10.89
C ASN A 238 3.74 -15.50 -9.56
N LEU A 239 2.68 -16.01 -8.94
CA LEU A 239 2.77 -16.78 -7.69
C LEU A 239 3.57 -18.07 -7.86
N ASN A 240 3.35 -18.84 -8.92
CA ASN A 240 4.11 -20.05 -9.18
C ASN A 240 5.61 -19.77 -9.37
N HIS A 241 5.95 -18.68 -10.07
CA HIS A 241 7.34 -18.30 -10.27
C HIS A 241 8.00 -17.85 -8.97
N ALA A 242 7.35 -16.97 -8.21
CA ALA A 242 7.82 -16.56 -6.88
C ALA A 242 8.00 -17.76 -5.95
N LYS A 243 7.05 -18.70 -5.92
CA LYS A 243 7.17 -19.95 -5.16
C LYS A 243 8.38 -20.77 -5.58
N ALA A 244 8.63 -20.93 -6.88
CA ALA A 244 9.78 -21.68 -7.39
C ALA A 244 11.12 -21.04 -6.99
N ILE A 245 11.23 -19.71 -7.12
CA ILE A 245 12.43 -18.96 -6.72
C ILE A 245 12.68 -19.10 -5.21
N LEU A 246 11.64 -18.96 -4.38
CA LEU A 246 11.80 -19.11 -2.93
C LEU A 246 12.24 -20.52 -2.54
N LYS A 247 11.70 -21.56 -3.19
CA LYS A 247 12.15 -22.96 -2.98
C LYS A 247 13.63 -23.13 -3.31
N GLN A 248 14.06 -22.65 -4.48
CA GLN A 248 15.46 -22.70 -4.88
C GLN A 248 16.37 -21.97 -3.89
N ARG A 249 15.95 -20.78 -3.42
CA ARG A 249 16.70 -20.00 -2.41
C ARG A 249 16.84 -20.77 -1.10
N ILE A 250 15.78 -21.42 -0.62
CA ILE A 250 15.86 -22.30 0.57
C ILE A 250 16.83 -23.46 0.34
N GLU A 251 16.71 -24.18 -0.79
CA GLU A 251 17.56 -25.33 -1.11
C GLU A 251 19.05 -24.95 -1.19
N SER A 252 19.35 -23.72 -1.64
CA SER A 252 20.70 -23.18 -1.70
C SER A 252 21.23 -22.58 -0.39
N ASN A 253 20.48 -22.66 0.71
CA ASN A 253 20.78 -21.99 1.99
C ASN A 253 21.00 -20.47 1.84
N PHE A 254 20.31 -19.84 0.89
CA PHE A 254 20.37 -18.38 0.69
C PHE A 254 19.84 -17.63 1.93
N TYR A 255 18.87 -18.23 2.63
CA TYR A 255 18.30 -17.70 3.87
C TYR A 255 18.83 -18.50 5.07
N SER A 256 19.38 -17.81 6.06
CA SER A 256 19.92 -18.43 7.27
C SER A 256 18.95 -18.37 8.46
N GLY A 257 19.06 -19.35 9.36
CA GLY A 257 18.37 -19.37 10.66
C GLY A 257 16.85 -19.27 10.58
N ASP A 258 16.25 -18.53 11.51
CA ASP A 258 14.79 -18.37 11.63
C ASP A 258 14.15 -17.73 10.40
N TYR A 259 14.91 -16.94 9.64
CA TYR A 259 14.40 -16.32 8.42
C TYR A 259 14.09 -17.38 7.34
N GLY A 260 14.93 -18.40 7.18
CA GLY A 260 14.66 -19.53 6.28
C GLY A 260 13.36 -20.26 6.63
N GLN A 261 13.09 -20.46 7.93
CA GLN A 261 11.83 -21.08 8.40
C GLN A 261 10.60 -20.20 8.10
N LYS A 262 10.72 -18.87 8.26
CA LYS A 262 9.66 -17.92 7.90
C LYS A 262 9.34 -18.00 6.40
N ILE A 263 10.37 -18.07 5.54
CA ILE A 263 10.17 -18.22 4.09
C ILE A 263 9.53 -19.58 3.76
N ALA A 264 9.93 -20.67 4.42
CA ALA A 264 9.30 -21.98 4.22
C ALA A 264 7.79 -21.96 4.53
N LYS A 265 7.39 -21.37 5.66
CA LYS A 265 5.98 -21.16 6.01
C LYS A 265 5.25 -20.26 5.01
N LYS A 266 5.93 -19.23 4.47
CA LYS A 266 5.37 -18.37 3.42
C LYS A 266 5.09 -19.17 2.16
N ILE A 267 6.00 -20.06 1.73
CA ILE A 267 5.82 -20.95 0.56
C ILE A 267 4.57 -21.82 0.69
N GLU A 268 4.25 -22.32 1.89
CA GLU A 268 3.02 -23.09 2.14
C GLU A 268 1.75 -22.26 1.87
N SER A 269 1.82 -20.94 2.07
CA SER A 269 0.70 -20.03 1.81
C SER A 269 0.42 -19.84 0.31
N PHE A 270 1.39 -20.08 -0.58
CA PHE A 270 1.20 -19.87 -2.02
C PHE A 270 0.14 -20.79 -2.61
N ASP A 271 0.02 -22.04 -2.15
CA ASP A 271 -1.01 -22.95 -2.67
C ASP A 271 -2.41 -22.48 -2.25
N LYS A 272 -2.55 -21.99 -1.02
CA LYS A 272 -3.78 -21.34 -0.55
C LYS A 272 -4.11 -20.12 -1.40
N TRP A 273 -3.12 -19.28 -1.73
CA TRP A 273 -3.31 -18.08 -2.53
C TRP A 273 -3.70 -18.38 -3.97
N ILE A 274 -3.03 -19.35 -4.61
CA ILE A 274 -3.35 -19.80 -5.96
C ILE A 274 -4.78 -20.31 -6.03
N ASN A 275 -5.20 -21.13 -5.05
CA ASN A 275 -6.57 -21.65 -5.02
C ASN A 275 -7.60 -20.54 -4.79
N ALA A 276 -7.29 -19.54 -3.96
CA ALA A 276 -8.15 -18.38 -3.78
C ALA A 276 -8.30 -17.56 -5.07
N ILE A 277 -7.20 -17.29 -5.78
CA ILE A 277 -7.25 -16.59 -7.07
C ILE A 277 -8.06 -17.37 -8.12
N ARG A 278 -7.94 -18.70 -8.16
CA ARG A 278 -8.77 -19.54 -9.06
C ARG A 278 -10.27 -19.44 -8.78
N SER A 279 -10.66 -19.09 -7.56
CA SER A 279 -12.06 -18.97 -7.14
C SER A 279 -12.68 -17.59 -7.38
N LEU A 280 -11.88 -16.62 -7.85
CA LEU A 280 -12.34 -15.29 -8.22
C LEU A 280 -13.34 -15.36 -9.38
N LYS A 281 -14.29 -14.42 -9.39
CA LYS A 281 -15.43 -14.40 -10.31
C LYS A 281 -15.49 -13.12 -11.12
#